data_AF-A0A2V5ZJ76-F1
#
_entry.id   AF-A0A2V5ZJ76-F1
#
_cell.length_a   1.000
_cell.length_b   1.000
_cell.length_c   1.000
_cell.angle_alpha   90.00
_cell.angle_beta   90.00
_cell.angle_gamma   90.00
#
_symmetry.space_group_name_H-M   'P 1'
#
loop_
_entity.id
_entity.type
_entity.pdbx_description
1 polymer ?
#
loop_
_entity_poly.entity_id
_entity_poly.type
_entity_poly.pdbx_seq_one_letter_code
_entity_poly.pdbx_strand_id
1 'polypeptide(L)'
;DVSNSYAKLAFASRERVSNSARIPTAELSSSTVAEFLRRRQVKKVVVSSVAPAKNSAISKAAHNKAQVLWLDSKLKLGVTIDYPKP
;
A
#
# COMPACT_ATOMS: atom_id res chain seq x y z
N ASP A 1 3.28 1.72 1.94
CA ASP A 1 3.30 2.16 3.33
C ASP A 1 2.63 3.53 3.41
N VAL A 2 1.54 3.67 4.14
CA VAL A 2 0.76 4.91 4.24
C VAL A 2 0.72 5.35 5.71
N SER A 3 1.55 6.34 6.03
CA SER A 3 1.58 6.98 7.35
C SER A 3 0.80 8.29 7.37
N ASN A 4 0.69 8.95 8.53
CA ASN A 4 -0.04 10.21 8.63
C ASN A 4 0.56 11.33 7.78
N SER A 5 1.89 11.42 7.70
CA SER A 5 2.57 12.53 7.00
C SER A 5 2.93 12.17 5.57
N TYR A 6 3.40 10.95 5.32
CA TYR A 6 3.84 10.52 4.00
C TYR A 6 3.40 9.09 3.66
N ALA A 7 3.06 8.89 2.39
CA ALA A 7 2.97 7.59 1.78
C ALA A 7 4.26 7.27 1.01
N LYS A 8 4.74 6.04 1.15
CA LYS A 8 5.87 5.49 0.40
C LYS A 8 5.39 4.36 -0.49
N LEU A 9 5.72 4.46 -1.78
CA LEU A 9 5.37 3.48 -2.80
C LEU A 9 6.66 2.95 -3.43
N ALA A 10 6.79 1.64 -3.54
CA ALA A 10 7.93 0.97 -4.17
C ALA A 10 7.44 -0.25 -4.94
N PHE A 11 8.18 -0.64 -5.97
CA PHE A 11 8.00 -1.93 -6.62
C PHE A 11 8.87 -2.97 -5.93
N ALA A 12 8.37 -4.20 -5.84
CA ALA A 12 9.11 -5.32 -5.28
C ALA A 12 9.10 -6.49 -6.28
N SER A 13 10.22 -7.21 -6.34
CA SER A 13 10.35 -8.54 -6.94
C SER A 13 10.74 -9.55 -5.85
N ARG A 14 11.07 -10.78 -6.23
CA ARG A 14 11.56 -11.78 -5.27
C ARG A 14 12.94 -11.46 -4.73
N GLU A 15 13.72 -10.68 -5.49
CA GLU A 15 15.14 -10.43 -5.24
C GLU A 15 15.39 -9.06 -4.63
N ARG A 16 14.54 -8.06 -4.90
CA ARG A 16 14.79 -6.68 -4.46
C ARG A 16 13.52 -5.83 -4.35
N VAL A 17 13.64 -4.75 -3.59
CA VAL A 17 12.70 -3.64 -3.56
C VAL A 17 13.35 -2.44 -4.25
N SER A 18 12.62 -1.76 -5.12
CA SER A 18 13.11 -0.56 -5.80
C SER A 18 13.20 0.63 -4.85
N ASN A 19 13.87 1.70 -5.28
CA ASN A 19 13.77 3.00 -4.62
C ASN A 19 12.29 3.39 -4.45
N SER A 20 11.97 3.93 -3.28
CA SER A 20 10.61 4.36 -2.97
C SER A 20 10.34 5.77 -3.49
N ALA A 21 9.17 5.98 -4.08
CA ALA A 21 8.59 7.31 -4.22
C ALA A 21 7.92 7.71 -2.90
N ARG A 22 8.16 8.96 -2.47
CA ARG A 22 7.57 9.54 -1.26
C ARG A 22 6.57 10.62 -1.68
N ILE A 23 5.35 10.53 -1.15
CA ILE A 23 4.24 11.45 -1.45
C ILE A 23 3.68 11.93 -0.12
N PRO A 24 3.43 13.23 0.09
CA PRO A 24 2.68 13.70 1.25
C PRO A 24 1.33 12.98 1.33
N THR A 25 0.95 12.46 2.51
CA THR A 25 -0.30 11.70 2.65
C THR A 25 -1.53 12.57 2.33
N ALA A 26 -1.44 13.87 2.62
CA ALA A 26 -2.47 14.84 2.24
C ALA A 26 -2.73 14.85 0.73
N GLU A 27 -1.69 14.68 -0.08
CA GLU A 27 -1.73 14.68 -1.55
C GLU A 27 -1.94 13.29 -2.16
N LEU A 28 -1.94 12.22 -1.35
CA LEU A 28 -2.17 10.87 -1.84
C LEU A 28 -3.59 10.78 -2.44
N SER A 29 -3.63 10.49 -3.74
CA SER A 29 -4.84 10.40 -4.53
C SER A 29 -4.82 9.16 -5.44
N SER A 30 -5.99 8.76 -5.97
CA SER A 30 -6.06 7.62 -6.86
C SER A 30 -5.30 7.84 -8.17
N SER A 31 -5.24 9.07 -8.67
CA SER A 31 -4.50 9.38 -9.90
C SER A 31 -2.99 9.22 -9.71
N THR A 32 -2.44 9.75 -8.62
CA THR A 32 -1.00 9.63 -8.32
C THR A 32 -0.59 8.16 -8.13
N VAL A 33 -1.42 7.37 -7.45
CA VAL A 33 -1.19 5.93 -7.28
C VAL A 33 -1.30 5.20 -8.61
N ALA A 34 -2.33 5.48 -9.42
CA ALA A 34 -2.53 4.84 -10.71
C ALA A 34 -1.38 5.13 -11.68
N GLU A 35 -0.87 6.36 -11.69
CA GLU A 35 0.29 6.77 -12.48
C GLU A 35 1.54 6.00 -12.04
N PHE A 36 1.79 5.90 -10.74
CA PHE A 36 2.88 5.07 -10.21
C PHE A 36 2.74 3.63 -10.70
N LEU A 37 1.58 3.00 -10.48
CA LEU A 37 1.31 1.62 -10.90
C LEU A 37 1.40 1.41 -12.42
N ARG A 38 1.28 2.44 -13.26
CA ARG A 38 1.39 2.32 -14.74
C ARG A 38 2.83 2.07 -15.19
N ARG A 39 3.82 2.38 -14.36
CA ARG A 39 5.25 2.26 -14.70
C ARG A 39 5.74 0.82 -14.84
N ARG A 40 4.99 -0.16 -14.30
CA ARG A 40 5.32 -1.59 -14.31
C ARG A 40 4.05 -2.44 -14.38
N GLN A 41 4.17 -3.68 -14.86
CA GLN A 41 3.12 -4.67 -14.63
C GLN A 41 3.21 -5.19 -13.19
N VAL A 42 2.11 -5.07 -12.46
CA VAL A 42 2.00 -5.43 -11.04
C VAL A 42 0.81 -6.34 -10.86
N LYS A 43 1.02 -7.52 -10.27
CA LYS A 43 -0.06 -8.50 -10.01
C LYS A 43 -0.73 -8.30 -8.65
N LYS A 44 0.00 -7.72 -7.70
CA LYS A 44 -0.45 -7.52 -6.32
C LYS A 44 0.07 -6.19 -5.78
N VAL A 45 -0.77 -5.52 -4.99
CA VAL A 45 -0.42 -4.34 -4.19
C VAL A 45 -0.58 -4.71 -2.73
N VAL A 46 0.49 -4.62 -1.94
CA VAL A 46 0.47 -4.84 -0.49
C VAL A 46 0.48 -3.50 0.21
N VAL A 47 -0.48 -3.28 1.12
CA VAL A 47 -0.70 -1.97 1.74
C VAL A 47 -0.69 -2.11 3.25
N SER A 48 0.26 -1.44 3.91
CA SER A 48 0.14 -1.07 5.31
C SER A 48 -0.32 0.38 5.39
N SER A 49 -1.33 0.67 6.21
CA SER A 49 -1.92 2.00 6.32
C SER A 49 -2.41 2.27 7.74
N VAL A 50 -2.01 3.42 8.28
CA VAL A 50 -2.59 4.01 9.51
C VAL A 50 -3.49 5.20 9.20
N ALA A 51 -3.81 5.44 7.92
CA ALA A 51 -4.63 6.57 7.46
C ALA A 51 -5.87 6.08 6.65
N PRO A 52 -6.94 5.59 7.32
CA PRO A 52 -8.09 4.97 6.66
C PRO A 52 -8.77 5.84 5.60
N ALA A 53 -8.81 7.16 5.81
CA ALA A 53 -9.39 8.13 4.87
C ALA A 53 -8.74 8.10 3.47
N LYS A 54 -7.50 7.59 3.37
CA LYS A 54 -6.75 7.50 2.11
C LYS A 54 -6.81 6.11 1.47
N ASN A 55 -7.36 5.10 2.13
CA ASN A 55 -7.37 3.73 1.63
C ASN A 55 -8.17 3.58 0.33
N SER A 56 -9.26 4.35 0.20
CA SER A 56 -10.10 4.34 -1.02
C SER A 56 -9.34 4.78 -2.27
N ALA A 57 -8.35 5.67 -2.13
CA ALA A 57 -7.51 6.10 -3.24
C ALA A 57 -6.68 4.93 -3.79
N ILE A 58 -6.13 4.08 -2.91
CA ILE A 58 -5.37 2.89 -3.30
C ILE A 58 -6.28 1.86 -3.97
N SER A 59 -7.44 1.56 -3.37
CA SER A 59 -8.39 0.60 -3.95
C SER A 59 -8.86 1.01 -5.33
N LYS A 60 -9.20 2.29 -5.53
CA LYS A 60 -9.61 2.83 -6.85
C LYS A 60 -8.48 2.73 -7.88
N ALA A 61 -7.25 3.03 -7.50
CA ALA A 61 -6.10 2.99 -8.41
C ALA A 61 -5.70 1.57 -8.82
N ALA A 62 -5.88 0.59 -7.94
CA ALA A 62 -5.57 -0.81 -8.19
C ALA A 62 -6.73 -1.58 -8.85
N HIS A 63 -7.94 -1.00 -8.87
CA HIS A 63 -9.14 -1.61 -9.44
C HIS A 63 -8.89 -2.13 -10.86
N ASN A 64 -9.30 -3.38 -11.13
CA ASN A 64 -9.06 -4.12 -12.39
C ASN A 64 -7.60 -4.29 -12.82
N LYS A 65 -6.61 -3.87 -12.01
CA LYS A 65 -5.19 -3.90 -12.37
C LYS A 65 -4.38 -4.85 -11.50
N ALA A 66 -4.66 -4.91 -10.20
CA ALA A 66 -3.93 -5.74 -9.26
C ALA A 66 -4.80 -6.11 -8.07
N GLN A 67 -4.56 -7.29 -7.49
CA GLN A 67 -5.16 -7.65 -6.21
C GLN A 67 -4.57 -6.80 -5.09
N VAL A 68 -5.41 -6.20 -4.25
CA VAL A 68 -4.96 -5.45 -3.07
C VAL A 68 -4.99 -6.37 -1.85
N LEU A 69 -3.85 -6.48 -1.16
CA LEU A 69 -3.72 -7.12 0.14
C LEU A 69 -3.49 -6.03 1.19
N TRP A 70 -4.47 -5.86 2.07
CA TRP A 70 -4.35 -4.97 3.22
C TRP A 70 -3.66 -5.71 4.36
N LEU A 71 -2.57 -5.15 4.86
CA LEU A 71 -1.91 -5.65 6.06
C LEU A 71 -2.81 -5.34 7.26
N ASP A 72 -3.28 -6.38 7.93
CA ASP A 72 -4.01 -6.29 9.19
C ASP A 72 -3.59 -7.45 10.13
N SER A 73 -4.06 -7.38 11.37
CA SER A 73 -3.80 -8.38 12.42
C SER A 73 -4.43 -9.75 12.15
N LYS A 74 -5.36 -9.86 11.20
CA LYS A 74 -6.06 -11.10 10.87
C LYS A 74 -5.28 -11.94 9.87
N LEU A 75 -4.27 -11.37 9.21
CA LEU A 75 -3.37 -12.11 8.33
C LEU A 75 -2.46 -13.05 9.12
N LYS A 76 -2.01 -14.13 8.45
CA LYS A 76 -0.95 -15.00 8.98
C LYS A 76 0.40 -14.28 8.91
N LEU A 77 0.70 -13.46 9.91
CA LEU A 77 1.92 -12.64 9.98
C LEU A 77 3.15 -13.38 10.50
N GLY A 78 2.97 -14.56 11.11
CA GLY A 78 4.06 -15.31 11.74
C GLY A 78 4.55 -14.71 13.06
N VAL A 79 3.75 -13.84 13.67
CA VAL A 79 4.00 -13.20 14.97
C VAL A 79 2.77 -13.31 15.85
N THR A 80 2.98 -13.37 17.16
CA THR A 80 1.91 -13.29 18.17
C THR A 80 1.65 -11.83 18.52
N ILE A 81 0.39 -11.40 18.50
CA ILE A 81 -0.02 -10.05 18.93
C ILE A 81 -0.81 -10.19 20.23
N ASP A 82 -0.18 -9.84 21.35
CA ASP A 82 -0.78 -9.92 22.69
C ASP A 82 -1.51 -8.62 23.09
N TYR A 83 -2.06 -7.92 22.09
CA TYR A 83 -2.84 -6.71 22.31
C TYR A 83 -4.33 -7.08 22.28
N PRO A 84 -5.18 -6.61 23.24
CA PRO A 84 -6.57 -7.07 23.35
C PRO A 84 -7.45 -6.87 22.10
N LYS A 85 -7.11 -5.90 21.24
CA LYS A 85 -7.80 -5.57 20.00
C LYS A 85 -6.76 -5.31 18.90
N PRO A 86 -6.14 -6.36 18.37
CA PRO A 86 -5.00 -6.25 17.48
C PRO A 86 -5.40 -5.74 16.09
#